data_AF-A0A1W2FP80-F1
#
_entry.id   AF-A0A1W2FP80-F1
#
_cell.length_a   1.000
_cell.length_b   1.000
_cell.length_c   1.000
_cell.angle_alpha   90.00
_cell.angle_beta   90.00
_cell.angle_gamma   90.00
#
_symmetry.space_group_name_H-M   'P 1'
#
loop_
_entity.id
_entity.type
_entity.pdbx_description
1 polymer ?
#
loop_
_entity_poly.entity_id
_entity_poly.type
_entity_poly.pdbx_seq_one_letter_code
_entity_poly.pdbx_strand_id
1 'polypeptide(L)'
;MPYLRPADVRSKTFRRKRQGYDPDQVNEFLQIIADALAGRLRLNPDHVRTVRFATVPNGYDPLSVDGVLHLLEFQVRNGIVPPTGLSTGEDLYARKLPKSSTGYDRAEVDAFVIRAAANLDGRGAMTSTEVRNTRFSTTSGLLGKGYQVQAVDTLLDDLEQELRFRGR
;
A
#
# COMPACT_ATOMS: atom_id res chain seq x y z
N MET A 1 4.63 18.56 -9.16
CA MET A 1 3.89 18.52 -7.88
C MET A 1 4.37 17.30 -7.11
N PRO A 2 4.68 17.39 -5.81
CA PRO A 2 5.03 16.23 -5.01
C PRO A 2 3.78 15.37 -4.79
N TYR A 3 3.90 14.05 -4.85
CA TYR A 3 2.83 13.09 -4.55
C TYR A 3 3.27 12.23 -3.37
N LEU A 4 2.31 11.73 -2.58
CA LEU A 4 2.60 10.82 -1.47
C LEU A 4 2.20 9.41 -1.85
N ARG A 5 3.17 8.50 -1.85
CA ARG A 5 2.93 7.09 -2.14
C ARG A 5 2.13 6.45 -1.00
N PRO A 6 1.27 5.46 -1.26
CA PRO A 6 0.49 4.80 -0.20
C PRO A 6 1.37 4.30 0.96
N ALA A 7 2.55 3.72 0.68
CA ALA A 7 3.48 3.27 1.70
C ALA A 7 4.06 4.41 2.56
N ASP A 8 4.33 5.57 1.96
CA ASP A 8 4.78 6.77 2.69
C ASP A 8 3.67 7.35 3.55
N VAL A 9 2.42 7.26 3.10
CA VAL A 9 1.24 7.70 3.86
C VAL A 9 1.06 6.82 5.10
N ARG A 10 1.15 5.49 4.96
CA ARG A 10 1.00 4.54 6.08
C ARG A 10 2.07 4.70 7.17
N SER A 11 3.29 5.09 6.78
CA SER A 11 4.42 5.27 7.70
C SER A 11 4.64 6.73 8.11
N LYS A 12 3.78 7.65 7.64
CA LYS A 12 3.93 9.06 7.92
C LYS A 12 3.72 9.32 9.40
N THR A 13 4.66 10.04 10.00
CA THR A 13 4.55 10.56 11.36
C THR A 13 4.73 12.06 11.35
N PHE A 14 4.13 12.73 12.32
CA PHE A 14 4.15 14.18 12.43
C PHE A 14 4.85 14.60 13.72
N ARG A 15 5.36 15.85 13.73
CA ARG A 15 5.88 16.46 14.95
C ARG A 15 4.77 16.53 15.99
N ARG A 16 5.12 16.28 17.26
CA ARG A 16 4.18 16.38 18.38
C ARG A 16 4.18 17.78 18.98
N LYS A 17 3.03 18.21 19.49
CA LYS A 17 2.84 19.47 20.22
C LYS A 17 2.14 19.19 21.56
N ARG A 18 2.28 20.13 22.50
CA ARG A 18 1.66 20.03 23.84
C ARG A 18 0.16 19.75 23.74
N GLN A 19 -0.52 20.31 22.75
CA GLN A 19 -1.92 20.07 22.43
C GLN A 19 -2.04 19.96 20.91
N GLY A 20 -2.52 18.84 20.41
CA GLY A 20 -2.55 18.52 18.98
C GLY A 20 -3.53 17.40 18.67
N TYR A 21 -3.65 17.02 17.40
CA TYR A 21 -4.56 15.95 16.99
C TYR A 21 -4.14 14.60 17.53
N ASP A 22 -5.12 13.77 17.86
CA ASP A 22 -4.92 12.41 18.33
C ASP A 22 -4.11 11.59 17.30
N PRO A 23 -2.89 11.14 17.65
CA PRO A 23 -2.06 10.36 16.75
C PRO A 23 -2.74 9.09 16.26
N ASP A 24 -3.56 8.44 17.08
CA ASP A 24 -4.19 7.17 16.72
C ASP A 24 -5.28 7.40 15.67
N GLN A 25 -6.12 8.42 15.86
CA GLN A 25 -7.14 8.79 14.87
C GLN A 25 -6.51 9.26 13.54
N VAL A 26 -5.43 10.04 13.61
CA VAL A 26 -4.72 10.48 12.39
C VAL A 26 -4.10 9.28 11.68
N ASN A 27 -3.40 8.39 12.39
CA ASN A 27 -2.76 7.22 11.80
C ASN A 27 -3.80 6.28 11.16
N GLU A 28 -4.93 6.04 11.83
CA GLU A 28 -6.04 5.26 11.28
C GLU A 28 -6.57 5.88 9.99
N PHE A 29 -6.78 7.20 9.98
CA PHE A 29 -7.26 7.89 8.79
C PHE A 29 -6.26 7.84 7.63
N LEU A 30 -4.95 7.93 7.92
CA LEU A 30 -3.90 7.76 6.92
C LEU A 30 -3.89 6.34 6.33
N GLN A 31 -4.20 5.30 7.10
CA GLN A 31 -4.37 3.95 6.55
C GLN A 31 -5.50 3.89 5.53
N ILE A 32 -6.66 4.47 5.87
CA ILE A 32 -7.83 4.50 4.98
C ILE A 32 -7.52 5.24 3.67
N ILE A 33 -6.83 6.38 3.73
CA ILE A 33 -6.43 7.12 2.53
C ILE A 33 -5.40 6.32 1.72
N ALA A 34 -4.43 5.68 2.37
CA ALA A 34 -3.45 4.85 1.67
C ALA A 34 -4.13 3.70 0.92
N ASP A 35 -5.14 3.07 1.51
CA ASP A 35 -5.95 2.04 0.86
C ASP A 35 -6.77 2.59 -0.31
N ALA A 36 -7.30 3.81 -0.19
CA ALA A 36 -8.01 4.48 -1.27
C ALA A 36 -7.08 4.83 -2.45
N LEU A 37 -5.89 5.36 -2.16
CA LEU A 37 -4.85 5.62 -3.16
C LEU A 37 -4.35 4.33 -3.81
N ALA A 38 -4.39 3.22 -3.08
CA ALA A 38 -4.08 1.91 -3.62
C ALA A 38 -5.23 1.27 -4.42
N GLY A 39 -6.36 1.95 -4.56
CA GLY A 39 -7.53 1.42 -5.26
C GLY A 39 -8.25 0.29 -4.52
N ARG A 40 -7.86 -0.02 -3.27
CA ARG A 40 -8.51 -1.01 -2.40
C ARG A 40 -9.85 -0.48 -1.87
N LEU A 41 -9.97 0.84 -1.73
CA LEU A 41 -11.17 1.51 -1.23
C LEU A 41 -11.59 2.64 -2.18
N ARG A 42 -12.90 2.87 -2.29
CA ARG A 42 -13.43 4.12 -2.85
C ARG A 42 -13.63 5.11 -1.72
N LEU A 43 -12.86 6.19 -1.71
CA LEU A 43 -12.97 7.25 -0.72
C LEU A 43 -13.52 8.52 -1.37
N ASN A 44 -14.51 9.14 -0.74
CA ASN A 44 -15.01 10.45 -1.18
C ASN A 44 -13.99 11.53 -0.79
N PRO A 45 -13.43 12.30 -1.75
CA PRO A 45 -12.49 13.39 -1.45
C PRO A 45 -13.02 14.39 -0.42
N ASP A 46 -14.32 14.67 -0.42
CA ASP A 46 -14.90 15.64 0.50
C ASP A 46 -14.82 15.16 1.97
N HIS A 47 -14.81 13.84 2.20
CA HIS A 47 -14.59 13.26 3.52
C HIS A 47 -13.18 13.59 4.06
N VAL A 48 -12.15 13.62 3.19
CA VAL A 48 -10.77 14.00 3.58
C VAL A 48 -10.72 15.39 4.19
N ARG A 49 -11.52 16.31 3.65
CA ARG A 49 -11.56 17.70 4.08
C ARG A 49 -12.40 17.91 5.34
N THR A 50 -13.45 17.11 5.54
CA THR A 50 -14.39 17.30 6.65
C THR A 50 -14.05 16.49 7.90
N VAL A 51 -13.07 15.58 7.83
CA VAL A 51 -12.63 14.79 8.98
C VAL A 51 -12.22 15.72 10.13
N ARG A 52 -12.61 15.35 11.36
CA ARG A 52 -12.25 16.08 12.58
C ARG A 52 -11.57 15.13 13.53
N PHE A 53 -10.35 15.46 13.93
CA PHE A 53 -9.62 14.71 14.93
C PHE A 53 -9.83 15.30 16.32
N ALA A 54 -9.91 14.43 17.32
CA ALA A 54 -9.87 14.83 18.72
C ALA A 54 -8.53 15.51 19.02
N THR A 55 -8.55 16.49 19.92
CA THR A 55 -7.33 17.18 20.36
C THR A 55 -6.90 16.64 21.72
N VAL A 56 -5.69 16.11 21.80
CA VAL A 56 -5.13 15.47 23.00
C VAL A 56 -3.79 16.10 23.40
N PRO A 57 -3.39 15.97 24.68
CA PRO A 57 -2.04 16.32 25.09
C PRO A 57 -1.00 15.47 24.34
N ASN A 58 0.14 16.05 23.96
CA ASN A 58 1.20 15.38 23.18
C ASN A 58 0.75 14.80 21.82
N GLY A 59 -0.30 15.38 21.23
CA GLY A 59 -0.82 14.99 19.90
C GLY A 59 0.05 15.50 18.74
N TYR A 60 -0.28 15.06 17.53
CA TYR A 60 0.33 15.54 16.29
C TYR A 60 0.00 17.01 16.01
N ASP A 61 0.94 17.74 15.42
CA ASP A 61 0.77 19.12 15.03
C ASP A 61 -0.33 19.28 13.96
N PRO A 62 -1.45 19.97 14.27
CA PRO A 62 -2.56 20.15 13.34
C PRO A 62 -2.16 20.72 11.98
N LEU A 63 -1.27 21.74 11.97
CA LEU A 63 -0.81 22.37 10.73
C LEU A 63 -0.08 21.39 9.81
N SER A 64 0.72 20.49 10.39
CA SER A 64 1.46 19.48 9.63
C SER A 64 0.53 18.39 9.09
N VAL A 65 -0.48 17.99 9.89
CA VAL A 65 -1.49 17.01 9.49
C VAL A 65 -2.36 17.57 8.36
N ASP A 66 -2.93 18.77 8.56
CA ASP A 66 -3.83 19.41 7.60
C ASP A 66 -3.14 19.67 6.25
N GLY A 67 -1.85 20.04 6.26
CA GLY A 67 -1.07 20.20 5.04
C GLY A 67 -0.91 18.89 4.24
N VAL A 68 -0.72 17.77 4.93
CA VAL A 68 -0.66 16.44 4.29
C VAL A 68 -2.03 16.01 3.79
N LEU A 69 -3.10 16.24 4.56
CA LEU A 69 -4.46 15.91 4.14
C LEU A 69 -4.90 16.67 2.90
N HIS A 70 -4.53 17.95 2.76
CA HIS A 70 -4.77 18.72 1.54
C HIS A 70 -4.09 18.07 0.32
N LEU A 71 -2.82 17.65 0.46
CA LEU A 71 -2.13 16.97 -0.63
C LEU A 71 -2.77 15.63 -1.00
N LEU A 72 -3.24 14.89 -0.01
CA LEU A 72 -3.92 13.61 -0.21
C LEU A 72 -5.31 13.80 -0.84
N GLU A 73 -6.08 14.80 -0.42
CA GLU A 73 -7.34 15.18 -1.05
C GLU A 73 -7.12 15.47 -2.53
N PHE A 74 -6.11 16.27 -2.87
CA PHE A 74 -5.78 16.58 -4.26
C PHE A 74 -5.49 15.30 -5.06
N GLN A 75 -4.72 14.35 -4.53
CA GLN A 75 -4.42 13.09 -5.22
C GLN A 75 -5.67 12.24 -5.44
N VAL A 76 -6.49 12.05 -4.40
CA VAL A 76 -7.71 11.25 -4.47
C VAL A 76 -8.72 11.89 -5.43
N ARG A 77 -8.91 13.22 -5.36
CA ARG A 77 -9.83 13.98 -6.23
C ARG A 77 -9.44 13.88 -7.70
N ASN A 78 -8.15 13.89 -8.01
CA ASN A 78 -7.64 13.82 -9.39
C ASN A 78 -7.39 12.37 -9.85
N GLY A 79 -7.68 11.36 -9.03
CA GLY A 79 -7.43 9.96 -9.36
C GLY A 79 -5.95 9.64 -9.59
N ILE A 80 -5.04 10.41 -8.98
CA ILE A 80 -3.60 10.23 -9.12
C ILE A 80 -3.21 9.01 -8.29
N VAL A 81 -2.94 7.90 -8.96
CA VAL A 81 -2.40 6.68 -8.35
C VAL A 81 -0.88 6.81 -8.33
N PRO A 82 -0.24 7.01 -7.17
CA PRO A 82 1.21 7.14 -7.12
C PRO A 82 1.86 5.77 -7.32
N PRO A 83 3.12 5.72 -7.81
CA PRO A 83 3.88 4.48 -7.84
C PRO A 83 4.06 3.91 -6.43
N THR A 84 4.04 2.60 -6.28
CA THR A 84 4.07 1.94 -4.96
C THR A 84 5.48 1.80 -4.40
N GLY A 85 6.50 2.15 -5.21
CA GLY A 85 7.90 1.96 -4.88
C GLY A 85 8.43 0.57 -5.26
N LEU A 86 7.59 -0.32 -5.79
CA LEU A 86 8.00 -1.56 -6.45
C LEU A 86 8.52 -1.27 -7.86
N SER A 87 9.57 -0.44 -7.96
CA SER A 87 9.98 0.09 -9.26
C SER A 87 10.79 -0.93 -10.07
N THR A 88 11.49 -1.83 -9.37
CA THR A 88 12.42 -2.81 -9.91
C THR A 88 12.16 -4.21 -9.36
N GLY A 89 12.74 -5.22 -9.99
CA GLY A 89 12.77 -6.57 -9.43
C GLY A 89 13.44 -6.63 -8.06
N GLU A 90 14.47 -5.81 -7.82
CA GLU A 90 15.14 -5.71 -6.52
C GLU A 90 14.19 -5.25 -5.41
N ASP A 91 13.37 -4.21 -5.68
CA ASP A 91 12.36 -3.73 -4.73
C ASP A 91 11.35 -4.84 -4.38
N LEU A 92 10.99 -5.65 -5.37
CA LEU A 92 10.08 -6.78 -5.19
C LEU A 92 10.70 -7.88 -4.32
N TYR A 93 11.98 -8.21 -4.54
CA TYR A 93 12.69 -9.19 -3.71
C TYR A 93 13.01 -8.67 -2.30
N ALA A 94 13.17 -7.37 -2.13
CA ALA A 94 13.38 -6.74 -0.82
C ALA A 94 12.13 -6.85 0.09
N ARG A 95 10.94 -7.10 -0.48
CA ARG A 95 9.72 -7.34 0.29
C ARG A 95 9.81 -8.67 1.04
N LYS A 96 9.86 -8.58 2.37
CA LYS A 96 9.80 -9.77 3.23
C LYS A 96 8.40 -10.36 3.21
N LEU A 97 8.26 -11.55 2.64
CA LEU A 97 7.06 -12.37 2.73
C LEU A 97 7.18 -13.33 3.95
N PRO A 98 6.50 -13.04 5.08
CA PRO A 98 6.50 -13.93 6.22
C PRO A 98 5.90 -15.29 5.87
N LYS A 99 6.40 -16.30 6.59
CA LYS A 99 6.08 -17.71 6.39
C LYS A 99 5.04 -18.14 7.43
N SER A 100 4.03 -18.90 7.02
CA SER A 100 2.94 -19.39 7.89
C SER A 100 2.77 -20.91 7.75
N SER A 101 2.22 -21.58 8.77
CA SER A 101 1.86 -23.02 8.72
C SER A 101 0.71 -23.31 7.74
N THR A 102 -0.13 -22.31 7.51
CA THR A 102 -1.18 -22.31 6.48
C THR A 102 -0.97 -21.07 5.62
N GLY A 103 -0.84 -21.25 4.31
CA GLY A 103 -0.49 -20.14 3.42
C GLY A 103 -0.52 -20.52 1.95
N TYR A 104 -0.15 -19.58 1.08
CA TYR A 104 0.02 -19.88 -0.34
C TYR A 104 1.25 -20.74 -0.59
N ASP A 105 1.15 -21.59 -1.61
CA ASP A 105 2.26 -22.41 -2.05
C ASP A 105 3.47 -21.54 -2.42
N ARG A 106 4.63 -21.88 -1.87
CA ARG A 106 5.83 -21.08 -2.08
C ARG A 106 6.34 -21.13 -3.51
N ALA A 107 6.31 -22.30 -4.13
CA ALA A 107 6.86 -22.45 -5.47
C ALA A 107 6.04 -21.62 -6.47
N GLU A 108 4.71 -21.61 -6.32
CA GLU A 108 3.84 -20.78 -7.15
C GLU A 108 4.09 -19.28 -6.92
N VAL A 109 4.20 -18.83 -5.66
CA VAL A 109 4.47 -17.43 -5.33
C VAL A 109 5.86 -17.00 -5.80
N ASP A 110 6.90 -17.80 -5.56
CA ASP A 110 8.27 -17.49 -5.96
C ASP A 110 8.37 -17.42 -7.50
N ALA A 111 7.75 -18.36 -8.23
CA ALA A 111 7.69 -18.31 -9.69
C ALA A 111 6.97 -17.06 -10.22
N PHE A 112 5.87 -16.67 -9.56
CA PHE A 112 5.18 -15.42 -9.88
C PHE A 112 6.07 -14.20 -9.63
N VAL A 113 6.74 -14.12 -8.47
CA VAL A 113 7.63 -13.01 -8.10
C VAL A 113 8.78 -12.88 -9.10
N ILE A 114 9.38 -13.97 -9.56
CA ILE A 114 10.44 -13.93 -10.58
C ILE A 114 9.93 -13.30 -11.88
N ARG A 115 8.74 -13.71 -12.32
CA ARG A 115 8.11 -13.18 -13.55
C ARG A 115 7.72 -11.70 -13.39
N ALA A 116 7.18 -11.33 -12.24
CA ALA A 116 6.85 -9.95 -11.91
C ALA A 116 8.10 -9.05 -11.84
N ALA A 117 9.18 -9.54 -11.23
CA ALA A 117 10.47 -8.84 -11.17
C ALA A 117 11.03 -8.58 -12.57
N ALA A 118 11.04 -9.60 -13.44
CA ALA A 118 11.46 -9.43 -14.84
C ALA A 118 10.60 -8.39 -15.59
N ASN A 119 9.29 -8.32 -15.29
CA ASN A 119 8.41 -7.31 -15.86
C ASN A 119 8.72 -5.90 -15.35
N LEU A 120 8.98 -5.73 -14.05
CA LEU A 120 9.38 -4.45 -13.46
C LEU A 120 10.71 -3.94 -14.03
N ASP A 121 11.64 -4.85 -14.33
CA ASP A 121 12.92 -4.58 -15.00
C ASP A 121 12.80 -4.34 -16.52
N GLY A 122 11.56 -4.28 -17.05
CA GLY A 122 11.30 -4.01 -18.46
C GLY A 122 11.49 -5.20 -19.40
N ARG A 123 11.71 -6.41 -18.87
CA ARG A 123 11.95 -7.66 -19.62
C ARG A 123 10.71 -8.55 -19.75
N GLY A 124 9.52 -8.01 -19.46
CA GLY A 124 8.25 -8.72 -19.49
C GLY A 124 7.09 -7.88 -19.97
N ALA A 125 5.92 -8.52 -20.11
CA ALA A 125 4.67 -7.92 -20.56
C ALA A 125 3.49 -8.21 -19.61
N MET A 126 3.77 -8.48 -18.33
CA MET A 126 2.73 -8.74 -17.34
C MET A 126 1.89 -7.47 -17.11
N THR A 127 0.58 -7.64 -17.12
CA THR A 127 -0.42 -6.57 -17.01
C THR A 127 -0.99 -6.47 -15.60
N SER A 128 -1.54 -5.31 -15.24
CA SER A 128 -2.27 -5.16 -13.97
C SER A 128 -3.44 -6.14 -13.85
N THR A 129 -4.14 -6.41 -14.96
CA THR A 129 -5.25 -7.37 -14.98
C THR A 129 -4.79 -8.81 -14.75
N GLU A 130 -3.62 -9.19 -15.26
CA GLU A 130 -3.04 -10.51 -15.03
C GLU A 130 -2.68 -10.72 -13.55
N VAL A 131 -2.08 -9.70 -12.90
CA VAL A 131 -1.78 -9.74 -11.46
C VAL A 131 -3.07 -9.93 -10.66
N ARG A 132 -4.11 -9.13 -10.94
CA ARG A 132 -5.40 -9.21 -10.24
C ARG A 132 -6.09 -10.57 -10.37
N ASN A 133 -5.93 -11.22 -11.52
CA ASN A 133 -6.57 -12.52 -11.78
C ASN A 133 -5.73 -13.71 -11.33
N THR A 134 -4.49 -13.48 -10.88
CA THR A 134 -3.60 -14.54 -10.39
C THR A 134 -4.21 -15.19 -9.15
N ARG A 135 -4.15 -16.52 -9.09
CA ARG A 135 -4.61 -17.32 -7.95
C ARG A 135 -3.51 -18.30 -7.59
N PHE A 136 -3.23 -18.39 -6.29
CA PHE A 136 -2.29 -19.35 -5.73
C PHE A 136 -3.03 -20.46 -5.00
N SER A 137 -2.51 -21.67 -5.10
CA SER A 137 -2.94 -22.83 -4.32
C SER A 137 -2.60 -22.64 -2.85
N THR A 138 -3.50 -23.03 -1.96
CA THR A 138 -3.25 -23.01 -0.51
C THR A 138 -2.65 -24.33 -0.04
N THR A 139 -1.58 -24.26 0.74
CA THR A 139 -0.95 -25.42 1.38
C THR A 139 -1.11 -25.37 2.89
N SER A 140 -1.36 -26.53 3.50
CA SER A 140 -1.50 -26.72 4.94
C SER A 140 -0.79 -27.99 5.38
N GLY A 141 0.14 -27.90 6.34
CA GLY A 141 0.80 -29.10 6.87
C GLY A 141 1.77 -28.84 8.02
N LEU A 142 2.08 -29.89 8.80
CA LEU A 142 3.01 -29.84 9.94
C LEU A 142 4.47 -29.51 9.54
N LEU A 143 4.84 -29.75 8.28
CA LEU A 143 6.23 -29.68 7.79
C LEU A 143 6.45 -28.66 6.66
N GLY A 144 5.39 -28.04 6.14
CA GLY A 144 5.44 -27.20 4.93
C GLY A 144 4.82 -25.83 5.19
N LYS A 145 5.68 -24.83 5.38
CA LYS A 145 5.28 -23.45 5.63
C LYS A 145 4.93 -22.79 4.28
N GLY A 146 3.69 -22.38 4.03
CA GLY A 146 3.35 -21.49 2.92
C GLY A 146 3.85 -20.06 3.16
N TYR A 147 3.65 -19.17 2.19
CA TYR A 147 3.68 -17.73 2.46
C TYR A 147 2.38 -17.29 3.11
N GLN A 148 2.45 -16.36 4.06
CA GLN A 148 1.27 -15.81 4.71
C GLN A 148 0.38 -15.13 3.65
N VAL A 149 -0.88 -15.56 3.55
CA VAL A 149 -1.86 -15.08 2.56
C VAL A 149 -1.92 -13.55 2.52
N GLN A 150 -2.15 -12.92 3.67
CA GLN A 150 -2.26 -11.46 3.78
C GLN A 150 -1.02 -10.71 3.27
N ALA A 151 0.18 -11.26 3.46
CA ALA A 151 1.41 -10.62 2.99
C ALA A 151 1.56 -10.72 1.48
N VAL A 152 1.18 -11.86 0.89
CA VAL A 152 1.18 -12.05 -0.57
C VAL A 152 0.10 -11.19 -1.22
N ASP A 153 -1.11 -11.13 -0.66
CA ASP A 153 -2.18 -10.30 -1.18
C ASP A 153 -1.79 -8.81 -1.19
N THR A 154 -1.16 -8.35 -0.10
CA THR A 154 -0.63 -6.98 -0.03
C THR A 154 0.40 -6.71 -1.12
N LEU A 155 1.28 -7.69 -1.40
CA LEU A 155 2.28 -7.59 -2.46
C LEU A 155 1.62 -7.54 -3.85
N LEU A 156 0.62 -8.38 -4.11
CA LEU A 156 -0.11 -8.42 -5.38
C LEU A 156 -0.83 -7.09 -5.64
N ASP A 157 -1.49 -6.54 -4.64
CA ASP A 157 -2.16 -5.24 -4.74
C ASP A 157 -1.17 -4.12 -5.09
N ASP A 158 -0.03 -4.08 -4.39
CA ASP A 158 0.98 -3.04 -4.62
C ASP A 158 1.64 -3.19 -6.00
N LEU A 159 1.77 -4.42 -6.51
CA LEU A 159 2.25 -4.71 -7.86
C LEU A 159 1.19 -4.36 -8.93
N GLU A 160 -0.08 -4.71 -8.73
CA GLU A 160 -1.17 -4.34 -9.65
C GLU A 160 -1.20 -2.81 -9.83
N GLN A 161 -1.13 -2.10 -8.70
CA GLN A 161 -1.15 -0.64 -8.69
C GLN A 161 0.02 -0.04 -9.47
N GLU A 162 1.23 -0.58 -9.28
CA GLU A 162 2.42 -0.13 -10.01
C GLU A 162 2.28 -0.35 -11.52
N LEU A 163 1.79 -1.52 -11.94
CA LEU A 163 1.58 -1.81 -13.36
C LEU A 163 0.51 -0.90 -13.98
N ARG A 164 -0.57 -0.63 -13.23
CA ARG A 164 -1.61 0.32 -13.66
C ARG A 164 -1.06 1.72 -13.84
N PHE A 165 -0.21 2.19 -12.93
CA PHE A 165 0.46 3.50 -13.05
C PHE A 165 1.32 3.59 -14.31
N ARG A 166 1.97 2.48 -14.70
CA ARG A 166 2.76 2.38 -15.94
C ARG A 166 1.93 2.21 -17.21
N GLY A 167 0.60 2.22 -17.12
CA GLY A 167 -0.30 2.02 -18.25
C GLY A 167 -0.32 0.58 -18.77
N ARG A 168 -0.04 -0.41 -17.92
CA ARG A 168 -0.05 -1.85 -18.24
C ARG A 168 -1.13 -2.61 -17.51
#